data_AF-A0A9D4XNE9-F1
#
_entry.id   AF-A0A9D4XNE9-F1
#
_cell.length_a   1.000
_cell.length_b   1.000
_cell.length_c   1.000
_cell.angle_alpha   90.00
_cell.angle_beta   90.00
_cell.angle_gamma   90.00
#
_symmetry.space_group_name_H-M   'P 1'
#
loop_
_entity.id
_entity.type
_entity.pdbx_description
1 polymer ?
#
loop_
_entity_poly.entity_id
_entity_poly.type
_entity_poly.pdbx_seq_one_letter_code
_entity_poly.pdbx_strand_id
1 'polypeptide(L)'
;MAAADFRSTIRTTITPFFSKHIPSTTRHSHYSFSSTYSPKPLLSHHHRLTMPPVAIDGKQTVDVDVDDSCSSSVTVKPPSLHDYHRFDQQLLDNVAYDALVWASLHGLVMGDKSSKKSGTVPGVGLVHAPFALLPVSLPETKFKQACDLAPIFNELVDRVSLDANFLQESLSRTKKVDEFTSRLLDIHSKMLHVNKKEEIRLGLHRSDYMLDEQTKSLLQIELNTISSSFAGFGSLVTELHRYILSRHGKLLGLDAENVPVNNAVSQNAEGLAKAWIEYNNPKAVIMFVVQAEERNMYDQHSLSAVLKEKYPFLHTHSSNSNCSA
;
A
#
# COMPACT_ATOMS: atom_id res chain seq x y z
N MET A 1 -14.08 44.54 -25.35
CA MET A 1 -15.17 43.64 -24.92
C MET A 1 -14.61 42.23 -25.05
N ALA A 2 -13.91 41.70 -24.05
CA ALA A 2 -14.43 41.00 -22.86
C ALA A 2 -15.36 39.84 -23.29
N ALA A 3 -15.11 38.57 -22.96
CA ALA A 3 -14.64 38.06 -21.69
C ALA A 3 -13.72 36.84 -21.83
N ALA A 4 -12.70 36.80 -20.97
CA ALA A 4 -11.94 35.61 -20.64
C ALA A 4 -12.75 34.79 -19.63
N ASP A 5 -13.07 33.53 -19.96
CA ASP A 5 -13.72 32.61 -19.02
C ASP A 5 -12.63 31.73 -18.39
N PHE A 6 -12.15 32.18 -17.23
CA PHE A 6 -11.16 31.51 -16.40
C PHE A 6 -11.91 30.50 -15.53
N ARG A 7 -12.11 29.26 -16.01
CA ARG A 7 -12.70 28.18 -15.21
C ARG A 7 -11.61 27.29 -14.62
N SER A 8 -11.52 27.33 -13.30
CA SER A 8 -10.61 26.53 -12.49
C SER A 8 -10.81 25.04 -12.71
N THR A 9 -9.82 24.36 -13.29
CA THR A 9 -9.67 22.91 -13.14
C THR A 9 -9.22 22.63 -11.72
N ILE A 10 -10.05 21.96 -10.92
CA ILE A 10 -9.62 21.41 -9.62
C ILE A 10 -8.73 20.21 -9.93
N ARG A 11 -7.41 20.43 -9.97
CA ARG A 11 -6.39 19.38 -9.96
C ARG A 11 -5.99 19.13 -8.51
N THR A 12 -6.53 18.10 -7.89
CA THR A 12 -6.05 17.64 -6.57
C THR A 12 -5.06 16.51 -6.79
N THR A 13 -3.78 16.86 -6.96
CA THR A 13 -2.68 15.90 -6.83
C THR A 13 -2.52 15.60 -5.33
N ILE A 14 -2.83 14.38 -4.90
CA ILE A 14 -2.60 13.96 -3.52
C ILE A 14 -1.15 13.48 -3.42
N THR A 15 -0.29 14.35 -2.90
CA THR A 15 1.08 14.02 -2.46
C THR A 15 1.03 13.68 -0.96
N PRO A 16 1.69 12.62 -0.47
CA PRO A 16 1.82 12.40 0.96
C PRO A 16 2.74 13.49 1.57
N PHE A 17 2.15 14.43 2.30
CA PHE A 17 2.89 15.39 3.11
C PHE A 17 3.30 14.74 4.44
N PHE A 18 4.61 14.64 4.67
CA PHE A 18 5.16 14.37 6.00
C PHE A 18 5.16 15.66 6.83
N SER A 19 4.57 15.59 8.03
CA SER A 19 4.36 16.73 8.94
C SER A 19 5.67 17.29 9.52
N LYS A 20 5.86 18.61 9.41
CA LYS A 20 6.60 19.44 10.38
C LYS A 20 5.87 20.77 10.59
N HIS A 21 5.84 21.21 11.85
CA HIS A 21 5.06 22.31 12.42
C HIS A 21 5.13 23.67 11.70
N ILE A 22 3.98 24.37 11.74
CA ILE A 22 3.65 25.72 11.25
C ILE A 22 4.10 26.81 12.24
N PRO A 23 4.33 28.05 11.78
CA PRO A 23 3.51 29.17 12.30
C PRO A 23 2.87 30.06 11.22
N SER A 24 1.74 30.64 11.63
CA SER A 24 0.67 31.27 10.85
C SER A 24 0.90 32.73 10.43
N THR A 25 0.29 33.15 9.32
CA THR A 25 -0.49 34.41 9.07
C THR A 25 -0.80 34.44 7.56
N THR A 26 -2.03 34.55 7.04
CA THR A 26 -2.91 35.73 7.02
C THR A 26 -4.28 35.33 6.43
N ARG A 27 -5.34 36.05 6.85
CA ARG A 27 -6.77 35.89 6.57
C ARG A 27 -7.16 36.00 5.09
N HIS A 28 -8.16 35.22 4.63
CA HIS A 28 -9.28 35.72 3.80
C HIS A 28 -10.54 34.83 3.90
N SER A 29 -11.66 35.51 4.19
CA SER A 29 -13.10 35.22 4.11
C SER A 29 -13.64 33.80 3.92
N HIS A 30 -14.38 33.36 4.94
CA HIS A 30 -15.26 32.18 4.99
C HIS A 30 -16.56 32.35 4.18
N TYR A 31 -16.97 31.28 3.49
CA TYR A 31 -18.38 30.92 3.32
C TYR A 31 -18.61 29.58 4.02
N SER A 32 -19.33 29.63 5.14
CA SER A 32 -19.64 28.49 5.99
C SER A 32 -21.04 27.94 5.64
N PHE A 33 -21.11 26.69 5.16
CA PHE A 33 -22.32 25.88 5.23
C PHE A 33 -22.22 25.00 6.49
N SER A 34 -23.08 25.28 7.46
CA SER A 34 -23.16 24.56 8.74
C SER A 34 -24.00 23.30 8.56
N SER A 35 -23.35 22.13 8.62
CA SER A 35 -24.00 20.86 8.98
C SER A 35 -23.32 20.34 10.24
N THR A 36 -23.97 20.53 11.38
CA THR A 36 -23.48 20.07 12.67
C THR A 36 -23.73 18.57 12.81
N TYR A 37 -22.72 17.77 12.50
CA TYR A 37 -22.59 16.42 13.04
C TYR A 37 -21.26 16.37 13.81
N SER A 38 -21.35 16.31 15.14
CA SER A 38 -20.19 16.12 16.02
C SER A 38 -19.97 14.62 16.22
N PRO A 39 -18.86 14.02 15.76
CA PRO A 39 -18.50 12.68 16.19
C PRO A 39 -17.99 12.78 17.63
N LYS A 40 -18.68 12.11 18.57
CA LYS A 40 -18.11 11.81 19.88
C LYS A 40 -16.84 10.99 19.68
N PRO A 41 -15.75 11.23 20.43
CA PRO A 41 -14.58 10.39 20.35
C PRO A 41 -14.94 8.98 20.85
N LEU A 42 -14.85 7.99 19.97
CA LEU A 42 -14.85 6.59 20.35
C LEU A 42 -13.52 6.32 21.05
N LEU A 43 -13.57 6.12 22.36
CA LEU A 43 -12.49 5.48 23.11
C LEU A 43 -12.28 4.09 22.51
N SER A 44 -11.19 3.90 21.76
CA SER A 44 -10.68 2.56 21.50
C SER A 44 -10.08 2.04 22.80
N HIS A 45 -10.85 1.25 23.55
CA HIS A 45 -10.29 0.39 24.59
C HIS A 45 -9.48 -0.72 23.93
N HIS A 46 -8.24 -0.40 23.53
CA HIS A 46 -7.21 -1.41 23.40
C HIS A 46 -6.86 -1.90 24.80
N HIS A 47 -7.45 -3.02 25.21
CA HIS A 47 -6.92 -3.78 26.34
C HIS A 47 -5.53 -4.30 25.95
N ARG A 48 -4.51 -3.50 26.26
CA ARG A 48 -3.11 -3.88 26.21
C ARG A 48 -2.89 -4.90 27.34
N LEU A 49 -2.94 -6.19 27.01
CA LEU A 49 -2.45 -7.24 27.91
C LEU A 49 -0.95 -7.01 28.11
N THR A 50 -0.60 -6.32 29.19
CA THR A 50 0.77 -6.10 29.62
C THR A 50 1.12 -7.23 30.60
N MET A 51 1.95 -8.16 30.16
CA MET A 51 2.58 -9.14 31.05
C MET A 51 3.66 -8.42 31.88
N PRO A 52 3.76 -8.68 33.20
CA PRO A 52 4.79 -8.08 34.03
C PRO A 52 6.17 -8.68 33.72
N PRO A 53 7.27 -7.92 33.86
CA PRO A 53 8.61 -8.43 33.62
C PRO A 53 9.04 -9.40 34.74
N VAL A 54 9.59 -10.54 34.33
CA VAL A 54 10.27 -11.50 35.22
C VAL A 54 11.62 -10.91 35.62
N ALA A 55 11.84 -10.76 36.92
CA ALA A 55 13.14 -10.40 37.48
C ALA A 55 14.06 -11.62 37.47
N ILE A 56 15.26 -11.46 36.90
CA ILE A 56 16.37 -12.39 37.12
C ILE A 56 17.46 -11.60 37.85
N ASP A 57 17.60 -11.90 39.13
CA ASP A 57 18.68 -11.46 40.00
C ASP A 57 19.85 -12.44 39.88
N GLY A 58 21.08 -11.94 39.91
CA GLY A 58 22.27 -12.79 39.80
C GLY A 58 23.54 -12.07 39.33
N LYS A 59 24.14 -11.29 40.22
CA LYS A 59 25.55 -10.89 40.15
C LYS A 59 26.45 -12.13 40.17
N GLN A 60 27.31 -12.28 39.16
CA GLN A 60 28.62 -12.94 39.31
C GLN A 60 29.65 -12.17 38.50
N THR A 61 30.50 -11.44 39.22
CA THR A 61 31.74 -10.83 38.74
C THR A 61 32.79 -11.93 38.66
N VAL A 62 33.38 -12.12 37.48
CA VAL A 62 34.59 -12.91 37.30
C VAL A 62 35.65 -11.97 36.73
N ASP A 63 36.66 -11.68 37.55
CA ASP A 63 37.89 -11.00 37.15
C ASP A 63 38.67 -11.90 36.19
N VAL A 64 39.10 -11.34 35.05
CA VAL A 64 40.12 -11.96 34.20
C VAL A 64 41.11 -10.88 33.77
N ASP A 65 42.36 -11.16 34.10
CA ASP A 65 43.54 -10.33 33.91
C ASP A 65 43.76 -9.83 32.47
N VAL A 66 44.27 -8.62 32.40
CA VAL A 66 44.73 -7.94 31.18
C VAL A 66 46.07 -8.54 30.78
N ASP A 67 46.16 -9.12 29.58
CA ASP A 67 47.43 -9.35 28.90
C ASP A 67 47.48 -8.52 27.63
N ASP A 68 48.48 -7.63 27.59
CA ASP A 68 48.68 -6.56 26.63
C ASP A 68 49.62 -7.07 25.53
N SER A 69 49.07 -7.47 24.37
CA SER A 69 49.87 -7.58 23.16
C SER A 69 49.09 -7.47 21.85
N CYS A 70 49.61 -6.60 20.99
CA CYS A 70 49.32 -6.45 19.56
C CYS A 70 48.06 -5.64 19.16
N SER A 71 48.21 -4.32 19.23
CA SER A 71 47.33 -3.38 18.52
C SER A 71 47.55 -3.47 17.00
N SER A 72 46.91 -4.42 16.35
CA SER A 72 46.52 -4.25 14.96
C SER A 72 45.08 -3.74 14.96
N SER A 73 44.91 -2.46 14.60
CA SER A 73 43.60 -1.87 14.39
C SER A 73 42.99 -2.52 13.13
N VAL A 74 42.46 -3.72 13.30
CA VAL A 74 41.54 -4.29 12.33
C VAL A 74 40.31 -3.41 12.41
N THR A 75 40.18 -2.48 11.46
CA THR A 75 38.88 -1.89 11.14
C THR A 75 38.00 -3.03 10.68
N VAL A 76 37.34 -3.69 11.64
CA VAL A 76 36.27 -4.63 11.36
C VAL A 76 35.19 -3.79 10.71
N LYS A 77 35.10 -3.91 9.39
CA LYS A 77 33.98 -3.40 8.61
C LYS A 77 32.72 -3.89 9.34
N PRO A 78 31.79 -3.01 9.75
CA PRO A 78 30.58 -3.46 10.42
C PRO A 78 29.96 -4.58 9.57
N PRO A 79 29.52 -5.70 10.18
CA PRO A 79 28.94 -6.80 9.43
C PRO A 79 27.88 -6.22 8.49
N SER A 80 27.89 -6.65 7.23
CA SER A 80 26.91 -6.17 6.27
C SER A 80 25.53 -6.40 6.89
N LEU A 81 24.70 -5.36 6.91
CA LEU A 81 23.33 -5.34 7.42
C LEU A 81 22.37 -6.31 6.70
N HIS A 82 22.90 -7.29 5.96
CA HIS A 82 22.25 -7.91 4.81
C HIS A 82 22.45 -9.42 4.71
N ASP A 83 23.21 -10.04 5.62
CA ASP A 83 23.37 -11.49 5.60
C ASP A 83 22.56 -12.15 6.72
N TYR A 84 21.27 -12.29 6.44
CA TYR A 84 20.32 -12.95 7.35
C TYR A 84 20.62 -14.44 7.55
N HIS A 85 21.48 -15.05 6.72
CA HIS A 85 21.87 -16.46 6.85
C HIS A 85 22.85 -16.70 8.00
N ARG A 86 23.34 -15.64 8.65
CA ARG A 86 24.28 -15.74 9.79
C ARG A 86 23.59 -15.89 11.14
N PHE A 87 22.29 -15.64 11.20
CA PHE A 87 21.55 -15.77 12.45
C PHE A 87 21.43 -17.24 12.86
N ASP A 88 21.47 -17.48 14.17
CA ASP A 88 21.26 -18.80 14.73
C ASP A 88 19.89 -19.39 14.30
N GLN A 89 19.87 -20.69 14.01
CA GLN A 89 18.68 -21.35 13.46
C GLN A 89 17.51 -21.32 14.46
N GLN A 90 17.78 -21.46 15.77
CA GLN A 90 16.73 -21.42 16.78
C GLN A 90 16.08 -20.03 16.85
N LEU A 91 16.87 -18.97 16.68
CA LEU A 91 16.34 -17.61 16.56
C LEU A 91 15.45 -17.49 15.33
N LEU A 92 15.93 -17.95 14.16
CA LEU A 92 15.15 -17.88 12.91
C LEU A 92 13.85 -18.68 12.98
N ASP A 93 13.86 -19.86 13.61
CA ASP A 93 12.67 -20.69 13.79
C ASP A 93 11.64 -20.00 14.69
N ASN A 94 12.09 -19.34 15.77
CA ASN A 94 11.22 -18.56 16.65
C ASN A 94 10.60 -17.36 15.91
N VAL A 95 11.40 -16.65 15.11
CA VAL A 95 10.92 -15.52 14.31
C VAL A 95 9.92 -15.99 13.25
N ALA A 96 10.20 -17.11 12.58
CA ALA A 96 9.29 -17.73 11.60
C ALA A 96 7.97 -18.15 12.25
N TYR A 97 8.02 -18.78 13.42
CA TYR A 97 6.82 -19.14 14.17
C TYR A 97 5.96 -17.92 14.50
N ASP A 98 6.56 -16.87 15.08
CA ASP A 98 5.87 -15.61 15.39
C ASP A 98 5.25 -14.97 14.14
N ALA A 99 5.96 -15.00 13.01
CA ALA A 99 5.50 -14.43 11.74
C ALA A 99 4.31 -15.19 11.17
N LEU A 100 4.33 -16.53 11.23
CA LEU A 100 3.22 -17.37 10.77
C LEU A 100 1.97 -17.18 11.64
N VAL A 101 2.15 -17.09 12.96
CA VAL A 101 1.05 -16.79 13.89
C VAL A 101 0.48 -15.40 13.60
N TRP A 102 1.34 -14.38 13.47
CA TRP A 102 0.90 -13.02 13.17
C TRP A 102 0.13 -12.94 11.85
N ALA A 103 0.66 -13.55 10.78
CA ALA A 103 0.01 -13.57 9.47
C ALA A 103 -1.39 -14.19 9.53
N SER A 104 -1.54 -15.28 10.28
CA SER A 104 -2.82 -15.96 10.49
C SER A 104 -3.83 -15.09 11.25
N LEU A 105 -3.39 -14.37 12.28
CA LEU A 105 -4.26 -13.52 13.11
C LEU A 105 -4.69 -12.21 12.42
N HIS A 106 -3.88 -11.70 11.50
CA HIS A 106 -4.08 -10.39 10.87
C HIS A 106 -4.55 -10.48 9.41
N GLY A 107 -4.84 -11.69 8.92
CA GLY A 107 -5.39 -11.89 7.58
C GLY A 107 -4.39 -11.72 6.43
N LEU A 108 -3.09 -11.88 6.68
CA LEU A 108 -2.07 -12.01 5.62
C LEU A 108 -2.09 -13.44 5.06
N VAL A 109 -3.23 -13.80 4.49
CA VAL A 109 -3.56 -15.16 4.01
C VAL A 109 -4.13 -15.11 2.60
N MET A 110 -3.87 -16.16 1.83
CA MET A 110 -4.39 -16.34 0.48
C MET A 110 -4.97 -17.75 0.32
N GLY A 111 -5.66 -17.98 -0.79
CA GLY A 111 -6.12 -19.31 -1.15
C GLY A 111 -4.96 -20.25 -1.50
N ASP A 112 -4.88 -21.41 -0.87
CA ASP A 112 -3.90 -22.45 -1.17
C ASP A 112 -4.14 -23.04 -2.57
N LYS A 113 -3.09 -23.09 -3.40
CA LYS A 113 -3.10 -23.73 -4.72
C LYS A 113 -3.49 -25.21 -4.68
N SER A 114 -3.23 -25.90 -3.57
CA SER A 114 -3.60 -27.31 -3.38
C SER A 114 -5.11 -27.52 -3.21
N SER A 115 -5.83 -26.48 -2.77
CA SER A 115 -7.27 -26.50 -2.57
C SER A 115 -8.01 -25.98 -3.81
N LYS A 116 -8.90 -26.81 -4.36
CA LYS A 116 -9.74 -26.43 -5.52
C LYS A 116 -10.75 -25.33 -5.20
N LYS A 117 -11.13 -25.17 -3.93
CA LYS A 117 -12.16 -24.19 -3.50
C LYS A 117 -11.57 -22.86 -3.04
N SER A 118 -10.26 -22.77 -2.87
CA SER A 118 -9.61 -21.61 -2.23
C SER A 118 -9.65 -20.32 -3.06
N GLY A 119 -9.90 -20.43 -4.37
CA GLY A 119 -10.10 -19.28 -5.26
C GLY A 119 -11.56 -18.87 -5.45
N THR A 120 -12.52 -19.60 -4.88
CA THR A 120 -13.95 -19.36 -5.11
C THR A 120 -14.78 -19.27 -3.83
N VAL A 121 -14.33 -19.89 -2.74
CA VAL A 121 -15.02 -19.90 -1.45
C VAL A 121 -14.11 -19.24 -0.41
N PRO A 122 -14.49 -18.06 0.13
CA PRO A 122 -13.75 -17.43 1.20
C PRO A 122 -13.69 -18.31 2.46
N GLY A 123 -12.57 -18.24 3.19
CA GLY A 123 -12.40 -18.91 4.48
C GLY A 123 -12.05 -20.40 4.43
N VAL A 124 -11.88 -21.00 3.24
CA VAL A 124 -11.49 -22.42 3.11
C VAL A 124 -10.19 -22.59 2.36
N GLY A 125 -9.38 -23.58 2.78
CA GLY A 125 -8.08 -23.86 2.16
C GLY A 125 -7.16 -22.64 2.16
N LEU A 126 -7.05 -21.99 3.33
CA LEU A 126 -6.19 -20.82 3.52
C LEU A 126 -4.74 -21.25 3.77
N VAL A 127 -3.82 -20.45 3.26
CA VAL A 127 -2.39 -20.50 3.59
C VAL A 127 -1.90 -19.06 3.79
N HIS A 128 -0.86 -18.85 4.58
CA HIS A 128 -0.24 -17.53 4.66
C HIS A 128 0.18 -17.05 3.27
N ALA A 129 0.07 -15.75 2.99
CA ALA A 129 0.69 -15.20 1.79
C ALA A 129 2.21 -15.43 1.87
N PRO A 130 2.91 -15.78 0.78
CA PRO A 130 4.37 -15.87 0.79
C PRO A 130 4.97 -14.50 1.14
N PHE A 131 5.87 -14.46 2.12
CA PHE A 131 6.57 -13.24 2.53
C PHE A 131 8.04 -13.53 2.86
N ALA A 132 8.90 -12.51 2.72
CA ALA A 132 10.25 -12.54 3.29
C ALA A 132 10.17 -12.39 4.82
N LEU A 133 10.94 -13.18 5.56
CA LEU A 133 10.87 -13.19 7.02
C LEU A 133 11.31 -11.86 7.66
N LEU A 134 12.30 -11.20 7.05
CA LEU A 134 12.88 -9.93 7.47
C LEU A 134 12.83 -8.93 6.30
N PRO A 135 12.79 -7.61 6.57
CA PRO A 135 12.68 -6.59 5.54
C PRO A 135 13.93 -6.53 4.64
N VAL A 136 13.76 -6.10 3.40
CA VAL A 136 14.88 -5.85 2.47
C VAL A 136 15.43 -4.44 2.71
N SER A 137 16.75 -4.30 2.68
CA SER A 137 17.39 -3.00 2.81
C SER A 137 17.35 -2.21 1.50
N LEU A 138 16.93 -0.95 1.59
CA LEU A 138 16.92 0.00 0.48
C LEU A 138 17.46 1.35 0.99
N PRO A 139 18.38 2.02 0.26
CA PRO A 139 18.83 3.34 0.67
C PRO A 139 17.67 4.35 0.72
N GLU A 140 17.55 5.08 1.81
CA GLU A 140 16.47 6.06 2.03
C GLU A 140 16.37 7.09 0.90
N THR A 141 17.51 7.49 0.33
CA THR A 141 17.57 8.41 -0.81
C THR A 141 16.87 7.85 -2.06
N LYS A 142 16.95 6.53 -2.28
CA LYS A 142 16.28 5.85 -3.41
C LYS A 142 14.80 5.64 -3.12
N PHE A 143 14.44 5.32 -1.87
CA PHE A 143 13.04 5.29 -1.45
C PHE A 143 12.35 6.63 -1.70
N LYS A 144 12.96 7.74 -1.23
CA LYS A 144 12.46 9.10 -1.47
C LYS A 144 12.34 9.44 -2.95
N GLN A 145 13.36 9.09 -3.75
CA GLN A 145 13.30 9.25 -5.20
C GLN A 145 12.06 8.56 -5.81
N ALA A 146 11.74 7.34 -5.39
CA ALA A 146 10.55 6.63 -5.86
C ALA A 146 9.25 7.35 -5.46
N CYS A 147 9.17 7.83 -4.21
CA CYS A 147 8.02 8.58 -3.72
C CYS A 147 7.81 9.89 -4.49
N ASP A 148 8.90 10.62 -4.78
CA ASP A 148 8.85 11.90 -5.51
C ASP A 148 8.42 11.70 -6.98
N LEU A 149 8.75 10.54 -7.57
CA LEU A 149 8.34 10.19 -8.94
C LEU A 149 6.86 9.80 -9.05
N ALA A 150 6.23 9.29 -7.99
CA ALA A 150 4.86 8.80 -8.02
C ALA A 150 3.83 9.84 -8.55
N PRO A 151 3.74 11.09 -8.02
CA PRO A 151 2.81 12.08 -8.56
C PRO A 151 3.14 12.51 -10.00
N ILE A 152 4.42 12.45 -10.40
CA ILE A 152 4.87 12.76 -11.76
C ILE A 152 4.35 11.69 -12.73
N PHE A 153 4.49 10.41 -12.38
CA PHE A 153 3.94 9.31 -13.17
C PHE A 153 2.41 9.34 -13.24
N ASN A 154 1.73 9.75 -12.16
CA ASN A 154 0.27 9.90 -12.17
C ASN A 154 -0.20 10.93 -13.21
N GLU A 155 0.43 12.11 -13.25
CA GLU A 155 0.11 13.13 -14.28
C GLU A 155 0.52 12.65 -15.68
N LEU A 156 1.67 11.99 -15.81
CA LEU A 156 2.13 11.45 -17.10
C LEU A 156 1.10 10.47 -17.69
N VAL A 157 0.58 9.54 -16.87
CA VAL A 157 -0.44 8.58 -17.29
C VAL A 157 -1.72 9.29 -17.72
N ASP A 158 -2.23 10.25 -16.94
CA ASP A 158 -3.44 11.00 -17.32
C ASP A 158 -3.23 11.72 -18.66
N ARG A 159 -2.12 12.45 -18.81
CA ARG A 159 -1.83 13.22 -20.02
C ARG A 159 -1.66 12.34 -21.26
N VAL A 160 -0.98 11.20 -21.13
CA VAL A 160 -0.82 10.23 -22.22
C VAL A 160 -2.17 9.55 -22.54
N SER A 161 -3.00 9.27 -21.54
CA SER A 161 -4.32 8.65 -21.75
C SER A 161 -5.27 9.51 -22.59
N LEU A 162 -5.07 10.83 -22.58
CA LEU A 162 -5.85 11.79 -23.36
C LEU A 162 -5.39 11.92 -24.83
N ASP A 163 -4.17 11.46 -25.15
CA ASP A 163 -3.65 11.47 -26.51
C ASP A 163 -3.96 10.15 -27.23
N ALA A 164 -5.19 10.09 -27.73
CA ALA A 164 -5.71 8.91 -28.41
C ALA A 164 -4.91 8.54 -29.68
N ASN A 165 -4.42 9.54 -30.41
CA ASN A 165 -3.62 9.32 -31.62
C ASN A 165 -2.28 8.69 -31.24
N PHE A 166 -1.60 9.24 -30.23
CA PHE A 166 -0.36 8.67 -29.71
C PHE A 166 -0.53 7.20 -29.31
N LEU A 167 -1.60 6.86 -28.58
CA LEU A 167 -1.85 5.47 -28.17
C LEU A 167 -2.11 4.54 -29.35
N GLN A 168 -2.98 4.93 -30.29
CA GLN A 168 -3.32 4.12 -31.47
C GLN A 168 -2.13 3.92 -32.40
N GLU A 169 -1.33 4.97 -32.63
CA GLU A 169 -0.17 4.92 -33.51
C GLU A 169 0.96 4.09 -32.89
N SER A 170 1.28 4.34 -31.62
CA SER A 170 2.34 3.63 -30.89
C SER A 170 2.09 2.12 -30.82
N LEU A 171 0.83 1.70 -30.70
CA LEU A 171 0.44 0.29 -30.60
C LEU A 171 -0.02 -0.32 -31.94
N SER A 172 0.03 0.43 -33.05
CA SER A 172 -0.46 -0.02 -34.36
C SER A 172 0.23 -1.27 -34.90
N ARG A 173 1.52 -1.47 -34.59
CA ARG A 173 2.27 -2.67 -34.94
C ARG A 173 1.89 -3.84 -34.03
N THR A 174 1.79 -3.59 -32.73
CA THR A 174 1.39 -4.57 -31.71
C THR A 174 0.00 -5.13 -32.01
N LYS A 175 -0.94 -4.28 -32.44
CA LYS A 175 -2.29 -4.67 -32.88
C LYS A 175 -2.31 -5.81 -33.90
N LYS A 176 -1.30 -5.90 -34.77
CA LYS A 176 -1.24 -6.90 -35.85
C LYS A 176 -0.77 -8.27 -35.38
N VAL A 177 -0.11 -8.34 -34.23
CA VAL A 177 0.58 -9.54 -33.75
C VAL A 177 0.09 -10.03 -32.39
N ASP A 178 -0.65 -9.20 -31.64
CA ASP A 178 -1.26 -9.56 -30.37
C ASP A 178 -2.78 -9.34 -30.40
N GLU A 179 -3.54 -10.44 -30.42
CA GLU A 179 -5.00 -10.44 -30.46
C GLU A 179 -5.60 -9.75 -29.23
N PHE A 180 -4.99 -9.94 -28.05
CA PHE A 180 -5.49 -9.37 -26.82
C PHE A 180 -5.43 -7.83 -26.86
N THR A 181 -4.26 -7.26 -27.16
CA THR A 181 -4.09 -5.81 -27.34
C THR A 181 -4.95 -5.27 -28.48
N SER A 182 -5.11 -6.04 -29.57
CA SER A 182 -5.97 -5.63 -30.69
C SER A 182 -7.41 -5.36 -30.24
N ARG A 183 -7.98 -6.26 -29.42
CA ARG A 183 -9.33 -6.10 -28.87
C ARG A 183 -9.44 -4.91 -27.92
N LEU A 184 -8.40 -4.61 -27.14
CA LEU A 184 -8.35 -3.40 -26.30
C LEU A 184 -8.37 -2.13 -27.15
N LEU A 185 -7.58 -2.10 -28.23
CA LEU A 185 -7.55 -0.96 -29.17
C LEU A 185 -8.87 -0.80 -29.92
N ASP A 186 -9.60 -1.86 -30.19
CA ASP A 186 -10.93 -1.79 -30.78
C ASP A 186 -11.96 -1.16 -29.84
N ILE A 187 -11.91 -1.48 -28.54
CA ILE A 187 -12.74 -0.81 -27.52
C ILE A 187 -12.36 0.67 -27.45
N HIS A 188 -11.06 0.98 -27.36
CA HIS A 188 -10.58 2.36 -27.33
C HIS A 188 -11.05 3.14 -28.57
N SER A 189 -10.92 2.58 -29.78
CA SER A 189 -11.43 3.18 -31.01
C SER A 189 -12.93 3.44 -30.95
N LYS A 190 -13.74 2.49 -30.48
CA LYS A 190 -15.20 2.70 -30.33
C LYS A 190 -15.51 3.86 -29.39
N MET A 191 -14.78 4.00 -28.29
CA MET A 191 -14.97 5.11 -27.35
C MET A 191 -14.64 6.47 -27.98
N LEU A 192 -13.61 6.54 -28.85
CA LEU A 192 -13.30 7.76 -29.61
C LEU A 192 -14.43 8.16 -30.57
N HIS A 193 -15.08 7.18 -31.22
CA HIS A 193 -16.23 7.46 -32.10
C HIS A 193 -17.46 7.94 -31.32
N VAL A 194 -17.69 7.39 -30.12
CA VAL A 194 -18.74 7.87 -29.20
C VAL A 194 -18.46 9.31 -28.75
N ASN A 195 -17.17 9.69 -28.68
CA ASN A 195 -16.71 11.03 -28.32
C ASN A 195 -17.34 11.56 -27.01
N LYS A 196 -17.53 10.66 -26.05
CA LYS A 196 -18.02 11.02 -24.72
C LYS A 196 -16.88 11.65 -23.92
N LYS A 197 -17.16 12.80 -23.32
CA LYS A 197 -16.24 13.47 -22.40
C LYS A 197 -16.32 12.81 -21.02
N GLU A 198 -15.22 12.22 -20.56
CA GLU A 198 -15.09 11.65 -19.22
C GLU A 198 -14.36 12.65 -18.31
N GLU A 199 -15.12 13.42 -17.54
CA GLU A 199 -14.58 14.48 -16.67
C GLU A 199 -13.91 13.92 -15.40
N ILE A 200 -14.38 12.77 -14.92
CA ILE A 200 -13.88 12.11 -13.71
C ILE A 200 -13.05 10.90 -14.14
N ARG A 201 -11.76 10.93 -13.81
CA ARG A 201 -10.80 9.84 -14.09
C ARG A 201 -10.06 9.50 -12.81
N LEU A 202 -10.03 8.21 -12.47
CA LEU A 202 -9.32 7.69 -11.30
C LEU A 202 -8.22 6.73 -11.74
N GLY A 203 -7.01 6.96 -11.26
CA GLY A 203 -5.86 6.07 -11.43
C GLY A 203 -5.43 5.48 -10.09
N LEU A 204 -5.40 4.14 -10.00
CA LEU A 204 -4.77 3.40 -8.90
C LEU A 204 -3.55 2.67 -9.45
N HIS A 205 -2.43 3.37 -9.51
CA HIS A 205 -1.23 2.93 -10.22
C HIS A 205 -0.18 2.35 -9.27
N ARG A 206 0.71 1.53 -9.81
CA ARG A 206 1.94 1.10 -9.14
C ARG A 206 3.11 1.20 -10.10
N SER A 207 4.13 1.96 -9.74
CA SER A 207 5.39 2.02 -10.48
C SER A 207 6.39 1.11 -9.79
N ASP A 208 6.91 0.12 -10.51
CA ASP A 208 7.80 -0.89 -9.98
C ASP A 208 9.25 -0.58 -10.37
N TYR A 209 10.18 -0.76 -9.44
CA TYR A 209 11.58 -0.36 -9.58
C TYR A 209 12.55 -1.44 -9.14
N MET A 210 13.74 -1.45 -9.74
CA MET A 210 14.91 -2.16 -9.23
C MET A 210 16.09 -1.20 -9.05
N LEU A 211 16.89 -1.44 -8.02
CA LEU A 211 18.14 -0.72 -7.78
C LEU A 211 19.27 -1.46 -8.51
N ASP A 212 19.82 -0.85 -9.54
CA ASP A 212 20.96 -1.41 -10.26
C ASP A 212 22.22 -1.38 -9.37
N GLU A 213 22.93 -2.51 -9.28
CA GLU A 213 24.05 -2.64 -8.35
C GLU A 213 25.28 -1.85 -8.81
N GLN A 214 25.54 -1.77 -10.11
CA GLN A 214 26.77 -1.15 -10.62
C GLN A 214 26.65 0.38 -10.59
N THR A 215 25.56 0.91 -11.14
CA THR A 215 25.32 2.35 -11.25
C THR A 215 24.69 2.94 -9.99
N LYS A 216 24.17 2.09 -9.08
CA LYS A 216 23.36 2.50 -7.92
C LYS A 216 22.16 3.36 -8.34
N SER A 217 21.65 3.17 -9.55
CA SER A 217 20.49 3.89 -10.08
C SER A 217 19.21 3.16 -9.76
N LEU A 218 18.18 3.90 -9.34
CA LEU A 218 16.84 3.36 -9.25
C LEU A 218 16.21 3.41 -10.65
N LEU A 219 15.92 2.25 -11.22
CA LEU A 219 15.40 2.12 -12.58
C LEU A 219 13.97 1.57 -12.53
N GLN A 220 13.07 2.21 -13.28
CA GLN A 220 11.70 1.73 -13.43
C GLN A 220 11.69 0.48 -14.30
N ILE A 221 11.02 -0.57 -13.81
CA ILE A 221 10.81 -1.82 -14.54
C ILE A 221 9.50 -1.75 -15.33
N GLU A 222 8.42 -1.36 -14.66
CA GLU A 222 7.10 -1.23 -15.28
C GLU A 222 6.21 -0.23 -14.54
N LEU A 223 5.15 0.21 -15.22
CA LEU A 223 4.11 1.07 -14.68
C LEU A 223 2.75 0.38 -14.83
N ASN A 224 2.25 -0.16 -13.73
CA ASN A 224 0.97 -0.85 -13.67
C ASN A 224 -0.18 0.15 -13.57
N THR A 225 -1.01 0.21 -14.62
CA THR A 225 -2.18 1.10 -14.71
C THR A 225 -3.51 0.39 -14.49
N ILE A 226 -3.51 -0.95 -14.42
CA ILE A 226 -4.70 -1.78 -14.24
C ILE A 226 -4.43 -2.86 -13.19
N SER A 227 -5.41 -3.08 -12.31
CA SER A 227 -5.40 -4.16 -11.32
C SER A 227 -4.08 -4.30 -10.53
N SER A 228 -3.54 -3.16 -10.07
CA SER A 228 -2.32 -3.14 -9.26
C SER A 228 -2.54 -3.80 -7.90
N SER A 229 -2.13 -5.06 -7.78
CA SER A 229 -2.26 -5.86 -6.55
C SER A 229 -1.45 -5.33 -5.36
N PHE A 230 -1.77 -5.88 -4.18
CA PHE A 230 -0.98 -5.82 -2.93
C PHE A 230 -0.98 -4.48 -2.19
N ALA A 231 -1.98 -3.62 -2.42
CA ALA A 231 -2.19 -2.47 -1.54
C ALA A 231 -2.54 -2.93 -0.10
N GLY A 232 -3.37 -3.97 0.03
CA GLY A 232 -3.73 -4.59 1.30
C GLY A 232 -2.57 -5.38 1.88
N PHE A 233 -2.07 -6.37 1.15
CA PHE A 233 -0.99 -7.24 1.62
C PHE A 233 0.33 -6.49 1.85
N GLY A 234 0.68 -5.51 1.02
CA GLY A 234 1.88 -4.68 1.24
C GLY A 234 1.80 -3.89 2.55
N SER A 235 0.61 -3.38 2.90
CA SER A 235 0.38 -2.74 4.19
C SER A 235 0.55 -3.75 5.34
N LEU A 236 0.00 -4.96 5.21
CA LEU A 236 0.15 -6.01 6.24
C LEU A 236 1.58 -6.54 6.39
N VAL A 237 2.36 -6.68 5.31
CA VAL A 237 3.78 -7.07 5.38
C VAL A 237 4.59 -6.02 6.13
N THR A 238 4.28 -4.74 5.93
CA THR A 238 4.89 -3.64 6.68
C THR A 238 4.64 -3.79 8.18
N GLU A 239 3.38 -4.03 8.57
CA GLU A 239 3.01 -4.25 9.97
C GLU A 239 3.63 -5.53 10.55
N LEU A 240 3.70 -6.62 9.77
CA LEU A 240 4.39 -7.85 10.15
C LEU A 240 5.87 -7.59 10.47
N HIS A 241 6.60 -6.91 9.58
CA HIS A 241 8.01 -6.62 9.80
C HIS A 241 8.21 -5.71 11.00
N ARG A 242 7.38 -4.68 11.18
CA ARG A 242 7.43 -3.81 12.36
C ARG A 242 7.14 -4.61 13.65
N TYR A 243 6.17 -5.52 13.63
CA TYR A 243 5.89 -6.42 14.74
C TYR A 243 7.08 -7.32 15.09
N ILE A 244 7.65 -8.01 14.10
CA ILE A 244 8.82 -8.89 14.29
C ILE A 244 10.01 -8.09 14.85
N LEU A 245 10.31 -6.93 14.28
CA LEU A 245 11.42 -6.09 14.73
C LEU A 245 11.16 -5.48 16.12
N SER A 246 9.91 -5.23 16.51
CA SER A 246 9.61 -4.77 17.87
C SER A 246 9.94 -5.83 18.93
N ARG A 247 9.86 -7.12 18.59
CA ARG A 247 10.11 -8.25 19.51
C ARG A 247 11.56 -8.73 19.44
N HIS A 248 12.09 -8.86 18.23
CA HIS A 248 13.38 -9.51 17.96
C HIS A 248 14.45 -8.55 17.45
N GLY A 249 14.11 -7.28 17.19
CA GLY A 249 15.00 -6.31 16.53
C GLY A 249 16.33 -6.08 17.25
N LYS A 250 16.35 -6.12 18.60
CA LYS A 250 17.60 -6.03 19.37
C LYS A 250 18.55 -7.19 19.09
N LEU A 251 18.02 -8.41 18.96
CA LEU A 251 18.80 -9.61 18.63
C LEU A 251 19.23 -9.62 17.17
N LEU A 252 18.39 -9.05 16.30
CA LEU A 252 18.63 -8.97 14.86
C LEU A 252 19.50 -7.77 14.45
N GLY A 253 19.75 -6.82 15.36
CA GLY A 253 20.43 -5.56 15.03
C GLY A 253 19.63 -4.67 14.07
N LEU A 254 18.30 -4.76 14.10
CA LEU A 254 17.38 -4.07 13.20
C LEU A 254 16.36 -3.25 14.00
N ASP A 255 16.03 -2.07 13.50
CA ASP A 255 15.05 -1.16 14.12
C ASP A 255 13.75 -1.15 13.31
N ALA A 256 12.61 -1.33 14.00
CA ALA A 256 11.28 -1.25 13.42
C ALA A 256 11.00 0.12 12.81
N GLU A 257 11.59 1.20 13.34
CA GLU A 257 11.41 2.56 12.83
C GLU A 257 12.02 2.78 11.44
N ASN A 258 12.94 1.91 11.02
CA ASN A 258 13.50 1.94 9.66
C ASN A 258 12.56 1.31 8.62
N VAL A 259 11.48 0.64 9.04
CA VAL A 259 10.43 0.15 8.14
C VAL A 259 9.39 1.26 7.94
N PRO A 260 9.26 1.84 6.73
CA PRO A 260 8.35 2.97 6.49
C PRO A 260 6.89 2.59 6.77
N VAL A 261 6.10 3.56 7.24
CA VAL A 261 4.65 3.38 7.37
C VAL A 261 4.04 3.16 5.98
N ASN A 262 3.12 2.20 5.86
CA ASN A 262 2.45 1.88 4.61
C ASN A 262 0.93 1.98 4.78
N ASN A 263 0.34 2.95 4.09
CA ASN A 263 -1.10 3.24 4.11
C ASN A 263 -1.76 2.98 2.75
N ALA A 264 -1.14 2.21 1.86
CA ALA A 264 -1.58 2.02 0.48
C ALA A 264 -3.05 1.58 0.36
N VAL A 265 -3.50 0.60 1.16
CA VAL A 265 -4.90 0.15 1.14
C VAL A 265 -5.88 1.26 1.54
N SER A 266 -5.51 2.08 2.53
CA SER A 266 -6.33 3.20 2.98
C SER A 266 -6.37 4.32 1.95
N GLN A 267 -5.24 4.62 1.31
CA GLN A 267 -5.17 5.63 0.25
C GLN A 267 -5.93 5.19 -1.01
N ASN A 268 -5.87 3.90 -1.38
CA ASN A 268 -6.67 3.36 -2.48
C ASN A 268 -8.18 3.43 -2.16
N ALA A 269 -8.58 3.09 -0.93
CA ALA A 269 -9.96 3.23 -0.48
C ALA A 269 -10.43 4.69 -0.53
N GLU A 270 -9.58 5.64 -0.11
CA GLU A 270 -9.86 7.06 -0.19
C GLU A 270 -10.01 7.56 -1.64
N GLY A 271 -9.12 7.12 -2.55
CA GLY A 271 -9.23 7.45 -3.97
C GLY A 271 -10.55 6.97 -4.58
N LEU A 272 -10.96 5.74 -4.27
CA LEU A 272 -12.26 5.19 -4.67
C LEU A 272 -13.44 5.98 -4.09
N ALA A 273 -13.40 6.28 -2.79
CA ALA A 273 -14.46 7.05 -2.12
C ALA A 273 -14.60 8.46 -2.71
N LYS A 274 -13.47 9.14 -2.97
CA LYS A 274 -13.46 10.48 -3.60
C LYS A 274 -14.04 10.43 -5.01
N ALA A 275 -13.65 9.46 -5.84
CA ALA A 275 -14.23 9.31 -7.18
C ALA A 275 -15.74 9.06 -7.14
N TRP A 276 -16.23 8.27 -6.18
CA TRP A 276 -17.68 8.08 -5.97
C TRP A 276 -18.38 9.36 -5.50
N ILE A 277 -17.76 10.14 -4.62
CA ILE A 277 -18.29 11.45 -4.17
C ILE A 277 -18.41 12.41 -5.35
N GLU A 278 -17.39 12.48 -6.21
CA GLU A 278 -17.42 13.31 -7.43
C GLU A 278 -18.49 12.83 -8.43
N TYR A 279 -18.74 11.52 -8.52
CA TYR A 279 -19.87 10.98 -9.30
C TYR A 279 -21.24 11.41 -8.74
N ASN A 280 -21.31 11.67 -7.44
CA ASN A 280 -22.41 12.35 -6.75
C ASN A 280 -23.79 11.70 -6.94
N ASN A 281 -23.85 10.37 -6.77
CA ASN A 281 -25.11 9.65 -6.67
C ASN A 281 -25.09 8.75 -5.42
N PRO A 282 -25.86 9.09 -4.37
CA PRO A 282 -25.82 8.36 -3.09
C PRO A 282 -26.36 6.93 -3.19
N LYS A 283 -27.03 6.56 -4.29
CA LYS A 283 -27.51 5.19 -4.55
C LYS A 283 -26.56 4.38 -5.42
N ALA A 284 -25.52 5.00 -5.97
CA ALA A 284 -24.53 4.30 -6.79
C ALA A 284 -23.64 3.40 -5.92
N VAL A 285 -23.06 2.38 -6.53
CA VAL A 285 -22.13 1.44 -5.88
C VAL A 285 -20.80 1.42 -6.62
N ILE A 286 -19.73 1.02 -5.92
CA ILE A 286 -18.44 0.72 -6.54
C ILE A 286 -18.43 -0.76 -6.91
N MET A 287 -18.32 -1.04 -8.20
CA MET A 287 -18.26 -2.41 -8.72
C MET A 287 -16.82 -2.89 -8.83
N PHE A 288 -16.51 -4.02 -8.20
CA PHE A 288 -15.24 -4.72 -8.35
C PHE A 288 -15.40 -5.76 -9.47
N VAL A 289 -14.65 -5.62 -10.55
CA VAL A 289 -14.60 -6.60 -11.64
C VAL A 289 -13.48 -7.58 -11.32
N VAL A 290 -13.85 -8.82 -10.99
CA VAL A 290 -12.94 -9.85 -10.46
C VAL A 290 -12.82 -11.05 -11.39
N GLN A 291 -11.75 -11.82 -11.23
CA GLN A 291 -11.60 -13.12 -11.89
C GLN A 291 -12.58 -14.15 -11.31
N ALA A 292 -12.96 -15.15 -12.11
CA ALA A 292 -13.86 -16.22 -11.65
C ALA A 292 -13.24 -17.10 -10.57
N GLU A 293 -11.92 -17.31 -10.63
CA GLU A 293 -11.11 -17.95 -9.59
C GLU A 293 -10.04 -16.97 -9.14
N GLU A 294 -10.07 -16.56 -7.87
CA GLU A 294 -9.22 -15.51 -7.33
C GLU A 294 -8.66 -15.93 -5.97
N ARG A 295 -7.46 -16.52 -5.96
CA ARG A 295 -6.79 -16.94 -4.72
C ARG A 295 -6.28 -15.75 -3.91
N ASN A 296 -6.10 -14.59 -4.54
CA ASN A 296 -5.68 -13.34 -3.90
C ASN A 296 -6.89 -12.47 -3.47
N MET A 297 -8.09 -13.05 -3.35
CA MET A 297 -9.32 -12.29 -3.05
C MET A 297 -9.24 -11.49 -1.74
N TYR A 298 -8.44 -11.94 -0.78
CA TYR A 298 -8.32 -11.29 0.53
C TYR A 298 -7.64 -9.90 0.44
N ASP A 299 -6.79 -9.67 -0.55
CA ASP A 299 -6.23 -8.33 -0.82
C ASP A 299 -7.34 -7.37 -1.30
N GLN A 300 -8.24 -7.85 -2.16
CA GLN A 300 -9.40 -7.09 -2.65
C GLN A 300 -10.44 -6.88 -1.54
N HIS A 301 -10.69 -7.90 -0.72
CA HIS A 301 -11.58 -7.79 0.43
C HIS A 301 -11.04 -6.85 1.50
N SER A 302 -9.72 -6.79 1.69
CA SER A 302 -9.08 -5.80 2.57
C SER A 302 -9.40 -4.38 2.12
N LEU A 303 -9.25 -4.08 0.82
CA LEU A 303 -9.63 -2.80 0.24
C LEU A 303 -11.13 -2.51 0.41
N SER A 304 -11.99 -3.49 0.13
CA SER A 304 -13.44 -3.37 0.30
C SER A 304 -13.84 -3.12 1.76
N ALA A 305 -13.22 -3.82 2.71
CA ALA A 305 -13.49 -3.65 4.14
C ALA A 305 -13.10 -2.24 4.61
N VAL A 306 -11.89 -1.78 4.27
CA VAL A 306 -11.44 -0.41 4.62
C VAL A 306 -12.36 0.65 4.02
N LEU A 307 -12.80 0.45 2.78
CA LEU A 307 -13.76 1.35 2.13
C LEU A 307 -15.08 1.42 2.92
N LYS A 308 -15.62 0.26 3.36
CA LYS A 308 -16.87 0.18 4.12
C LYS A 308 -16.78 0.80 5.50
N GLU A 309 -15.68 0.52 6.21
CA GLU A 309 -15.49 0.95 7.59
C GLU A 309 -15.22 2.45 7.68
N LYS A 310 -14.38 3.00 6.77
CA LYS A 310 -14.04 4.42 6.76
C LYS A 310 -15.09 5.29 6.07
N TYR A 311 -15.83 4.75 5.11
CA TYR A 311 -16.80 5.49 4.30
C TYR A 311 -18.19 4.82 4.33
N PRO A 312 -18.85 4.75 5.51
CA PRO A 312 -20.10 4.00 5.70
C PRO A 312 -21.30 4.55 4.92
N PHE A 313 -21.24 5.79 4.43
CA PHE A 313 -22.28 6.40 3.60
C PHE A 313 -22.44 5.73 2.23
N LEU A 314 -21.49 4.88 1.81
CA LEU A 314 -21.60 4.07 0.59
C LEU A 314 -22.66 2.93 0.70
N HIS A 315 -23.29 2.73 1.86
CA HIS A 315 -24.20 1.62 2.13
C HIS A 315 -25.59 1.96 2.68
N THR A 316 -25.97 3.23 2.86
CA THR A 316 -27.19 3.60 3.61
C THR A 316 -28.54 3.24 2.96
N HIS A 317 -28.62 2.34 1.97
CA HIS A 317 -29.87 2.05 1.25
C HIS A 317 -30.25 0.58 1.05
N SER A 318 -29.60 -0.40 1.69
CA SER A 318 -30.08 -1.80 1.66
C SER A 318 -30.95 -2.23 2.85
N SER A 319 -31.31 -1.32 3.76
CA SER A 319 -32.08 -1.65 4.97
C SER A 319 -33.22 -0.68 5.28
N ASN A 320 -34.05 -0.35 4.28
CA ASN A 320 -35.36 0.28 4.50
C ASN A 320 -36.38 -0.15 3.44
N SER A 321 -36.53 -1.46 3.24
CA SER A 321 -37.83 -2.02 2.85
C SER A 321 -38.52 -2.45 4.14
N ASN A 322 -39.18 -1.48 4.78
CA ASN A 322 -40.15 -1.76 5.84
C ASN A 322 -41.19 -2.74 5.31
N CYS A 323 -41.25 -3.90 5.97
CA CYS A 323 -42.49 -4.63 6.12
C CYS A 323 -43.54 -3.66 6.66
N SER A 324 -44.57 -3.38 5.87
CA SER A 324 -45.81 -2.78 6.35
C SER A 324 -46.96 -3.30 5.50
N ALA A 325 -47.94 -3.86 6.23
CA ALA A 325 -49.17 -4.57 5.84
C ALA A 325 -49.01 -6.00 5.32
#